data_AF-A0A962QSI5-F1
#
_entry.id   AF-A0A962QSI5-F1
#
_cell.length_a   1.000
_cell.length_b   1.000
_cell.length_c   1.000
_cell.angle_alpha   90.00
_cell.angle_beta   90.00
_cell.angle_gamma   90.00
#
_symmetry.space_group_name_H-M   'P 1'
#
loop_
_entity.id
_entity.type
_entity.pdbx_description
1 polymer ?
#
loop_
_entity_poly.entity_id
_entity_poly.type
_entity_poly.pdbx_seq_one_letter_code
_entity_poly.pdbx_strand_id
1 'polypeptide(L)'
;MQDTIVWLIIAAFYAPLHYLLPVLVLFITGNESADVRKRLVRSALIDATLSMAVAFAVAIYLAGRQQISTAMLVLLLAMGFPFVRLWRHRREMVETNT
;
A
#
# COMPACT_ATOMS: atom_id res chain seq x y z
N MET A 1 21.85 -11.36 13.02
CA MET A 1 21.94 -9.90 13.27
C MET A 1 21.80 -9.09 11.98
N GLN A 2 22.56 -9.40 10.91
CA GLN A 2 22.42 -8.71 9.61
C GLN A 2 20.99 -8.80 9.06
N ASP A 3 20.38 -9.99 9.06
CA ASP A 3 19.01 -10.18 8.56
C ASP A 3 17.98 -9.36 9.33
N THR A 4 18.13 -9.26 10.66
CA THR A 4 17.26 -8.46 11.53
C THR A 4 17.34 -6.97 11.16
N ILE A 5 18.54 -6.45 10.95
CA ILE A 5 18.75 -5.05 10.55
C ILE A 5 18.13 -4.79 9.17
N VAL A 6 18.32 -5.70 8.22
CA VAL A 6 17.73 -5.59 6.88
C VAL A 6 16.21 -5.54 6.95
N TRP A 7 15.57 -6.43 7.73
CA TRP A 7 14.12 -6.41 7.91
C TRP A 7 13.60 -5.16 8.62
N LEU A 8 14.35 -4.62 9.58
CA LEU A 8 14.03 -3.33 10.22
C LEU A 8 14.08 -2.18 9.21
N ILE A 9 15.11 -2.13 8.36
CA ILE A 9 15.22 -1.14 7.29
C ILE A 9 14.04 -1.29 6.32
N ILE A 10 13.75 -2.51 5.86
CA ILE A 10 12.62 -2.76 4.97
C ILE A 10 11.32 -2.27 5.62
N ALA A 11 11.03 -2.64 6.86
CA ALA A 11 9.82 -2.17 7.55
C ALA A 11 9.77 -0.64 7.67
N ALA A 12 10.89 -0.02 8.07
CA ALA A 12 10.98 1.42 8.27
C ALA A 12 10.81 2.24 6.99
N PHE A 13 11.22 1.72 5.83
CA PHE A 13 11.07 2.42 4.54
C PHE A 13 9.83 1.99 3.75
N TYR A 14 9.48 0.70 3.79
CA TYR A 14 8.36 0.14 3.06
C TYR A 14 7.04 0.71 3.56
N ALA A 15 6.81 0.73 4.88
CA ALA A 15 5.56 1.21 5.43
C ALA A 15 5.31 2.67 5.01
N PRO A 16 6.20 3.66 5.25
CA PRO A 16 5.98 5.02 4.78
C PRO A 16 5.69 5.12 3.29
N LEU A 17 6.45 4.44 2.41
CA LEU A 17 6.19 4.50 0.96
C LEU A 17 4.81 3.94 0.59
N HIS A 18 4.42 2.81 1.20
CA HIS A 18 3.18 2.10 0.91
C HIS A 18 1.93 2.89 1.33
N TYR A 19 2.04 3.73 2.37
CA TYR A 19 0.99 4.62 2.83
C TYR A 19 1.03 6.01 2.18
N LEU A 20 2.22 6.60 2.05
CA LEU A 20 2.39 7.99 1.66
C LEU A 20 2.06 8.19 0.18
N LEU A 21 2.53 7.31 -0.71
CA LEU A 21 2.33 7.51 -2.14
C LEU A 21 0.84 7.53 -2.55
N PRO A 22 -0.02 6.60 -2.10
CA PRO A 22 -1.45 6.63 -2.43
C PRO A 22 -2.15 7.87 -1.87
N VAL A 23 -1.77 8.29 -0.66
CA VAL A 23 -2.33 9.50 -0.03
C VAL A 23 -1.89 10.74 -0.81
N LEU A 24 -0.62 10.87 -1.20
CA LEU A 24 -0.15 11.97 -2.03
C LEU A 24 -0.88 12.03 -3.37
N VAL A 25 -1.12 10.88 -4.01
CA VAL A 25 -1.93 10.84 -5.24
C VAL A 25 -3.33 11.39 -4.99
N LEU A 26 -3.99 11.03 -3.89
CA LEU A 26 -5.30 11.62 -3.53
C LEU A 26 -5.24 13.14 -3.37
N PHE A 27 -4.20 13.67 -2.74
CA PHE A 27 -4.07 15.11 -2.53
C PHE A 27 -3.71 15.88 -3.82
N ILE A 28 -2.89 15.31 -4.70
CA ILE A 28 -2.42 15.96 -5.94
C ILE A 28 -3.50 15.91 -7.03
N THR A 29 -4.17 14.77 -7.18
CA THR A 29 -5.16 14.54 -8.26
C THR A 29 -6.60 14.68 -7.78
N GLY A 30 -6.82 15.05 -6.52
CA GLY A 30 -8.15 15.13 -5.93
C GLY A 30 -8.82 16.47 -6.20
N ASN A 31 -9.89 16.45 -7.00
CA ASN A 31 -10.79 17.58 -7.18
C ASN A 31 -12.11 17.39 -6.40
N GLU A 32 -12.14 16.41 -5.49
CA GLU A 32 -13.32 16.07 -4.71
C GLU A 32 -13.52 17.02 -3.53
N SER A 33 -14.77 17.10 -3.03
CA SER A 33 -15.08 17.83 -1.81
C SER A 33 -14.29 17.29 -0.60
N ALA A 34 -14.09 18.14 0.40
CA ALA A 34 -13.31 17.79 1.60
C ALA A 34 -13.83 16.52 2.29
N ASP A 35 -15.15 16.30 2.30
CA ASP A 35 -15.78 15.13 2.90
C ASP A 35 -15.52 13.84 2.11
N VAL A 36 -15.57 13.90 0.78
CA VAL A 36 -15.26 12.76 -0.10
C VAL A 36 -13.77 12.42 -0.01
N ARG A 37 -12.89 13.42 -0.02
CA ARG A 37 -11.45 13.24 0.17
C ARG A 37 -11.13 12.56 1.50
N LYS A 38 -11.77 12.97 2.60
CA LYS A 38 -11.58 12.36 3.92
C LYS A 38 -11.95 10.87 3.93
N ARG A 39 -13.04 10.50 3.25
CA ARG A 39 -13.45 9.10 3.09
C ARG A 39 -12.46 8.30 2.23
N LEU A 40 -12.02 8.87 1.11
CA LEU A 40 -11.02 8.25 0.23
C LEU A 40 -9.69 8.01 0.94
N VAL A 41 -9.19 8.99 1.70
CA VAL A 41 -7.96 8.85 2.49
C VAL A 41 -8.12 7.75 3.52
N ARG A 42 -9.25 7.71 4.26
CA ARG A 42 -9.50 6.66 5.25
C ARG A 42 -9.52 5.27 4.60
N SER A 43 -10.20 5.12 3.46
CA SER A 43 -10.25 3.87 2.71
C SER A 43 -8.86 3.46 2.22
N ALA A 44 -8.10 4.39 1.66
CA ALA A 44 -6.74 4.15 1.17
C ALA A 44 -5.80 3.71 2.30
N LEU A 45 -5.92 4.28 3.50
CA LEU A 45 -5.13 3.87 4.67
C LEU A 45 -5.48 2.45 5.14
N ILE A 46 -6.77 2.10 5.16
CA ILE A 46 -7.21 0.74 5.52
C ILE A 46 -6.69 -0.27 4.48
N ASP A 47 -6.81 0.06 3.21
CA ASP A 47 -6.36 -0.80 2.11
C ASP A 47 -4.85 -0.97 2.06
N ALA A 48 -4.11 0.11 2.29
CA ALA A 48 -2.65 0.08 2.44
C ALA A 48 -2.25 -0.79 3.63
N THR A 49 -2.94 -0.70 4.77
CA THR A 49 -2.64 -1.53 5.95
C THR A 49 -2.89 -3.00 5.69
N LEU A 50 -4.05 -3.34 5.11
CA LEU A 50 -4.40 -4.73 4.83
C LEU A 50 -3.44 -5.35 3.81
N SER A 51 -3.16 -4.63 2.72
CA SER A 51 -2.22 -5.11 1.69
C SER A 51 -0.79 -5.23 2.21
N MET A 52 -0.32 -4.28 3.03
CA MET A 52 1.00 -4.35 3.66
C MET A 52 1.10 -5.55 4.60
N ALA A 53 0.11 -5.78 5.45
CA ALA A 53 0.10 -6.90 6.39
C ALA A 53 0.19 -8.25 5.65
N VAL A 54 -0.59 -8.41 4.58
CA VAL A 54 -0.54 -9.61 3.72
C VAL A 54 0.82 -9.73 3.03
N ALA A 55 1.34 -8.66 2.45
CA ALA A 55 2.63 -8.67 1.76
C ALA A 55 3.78 -9.03 2.71
N PHE A 56 3.80 -8.49 3.93
CA PHE A 56 4.79 -8.84 4.95
C PHE A 56 4.66 -10.29 5.40
N ALA A 57 3.45 -10.78 5.66
CA ALA A 57 3.25 -12.18 6.04
C ALA A 57 3.80 -13.15 4.97
N VAL A 58 3.52 -12.88 3.70
CA VAL A 58 4.05 -13.66 2.57
C VAL A 58 5.57 -13.53 2.46
N ALA A 59 6.12 -12.32 2.59
CA ALA A 59 7.55 -12.09 2.48
C ALA A 59 8.35 -12.76 3.61
N ILE A 60 7.86 -12.74 4.85
CA ILE A 60 8.45 -13.45 5.99
C ILE A 60 8.42 -14.96 5.75
N TYR A 61 7.30 -15.49 5.26
CA TYR A 61 7.18 -16.91 4.93
C TYR A 61 8.17 -17.36 3.85
N LEU A 62 8.30 -16.58 2.76
CA LEU A 62 9.26 -16.86 1.68
C LEU A 62 10.72 -16.74 2.14
N ALA A 63 11.02 -15.75 2.97
CA ALA A 63 12.35 -15.56 3.53
C ALA A 63 12.74 -16.71 4.48
N GLY A 64 11.80 -17.24 5.26
CA GLY A 64 12.01 -18.46 6.05
C GLY A 64 12.36 -19.68 5.20
N ARG A 65 12.01 -19.68 3.90
CA ARG A 65 12.39 -20.71 2.91
C ARG A 65 13.64 -20.36 2.10
N GLN A 66 14.42 -19.37 2.54
CA GLN A 66 15.60 -18.84 1.84
C GLN A 66 15.32 -18.26 0.43
N GLN A 67 14.06 -17.96 0.11
CA GLN A 67 13.67 -17.38 -1.18
C GLN A 67 13.65 -15.84 -1.12
N ILE A 68 14.80 -15.23 -0.80
CA ILE A 68 14.91 -13.78 -0.57
C ILE A 68 14.50 -12.98 -1.80
N SER A 69 14.96 -13.37 -3.00
CA SER A 69 14.61 -12.67 -4.25
C SER A 69 13.10 -12.67 -4.51
N THR A 70 12.43 -13.78 -4.22
CA THR A 70 10.97 -13.89 -4.37
C THR A 70 10.24 -13.05 -3.34
N ALA A 71 10.70 -13.03 -2.08
CA ALA A 71 10.14 -12.16 -1.04
C ALA A 71 10.24 -10.68 -1.44
N MET A 72 11.37 -10.25 -1.99
CA MET A 72 11.56 -8.88 -2.48
C MET A 72 10.64 -8.55 -3.66
N LEU A 73 10.49 -9.47 -4.61
CA LEU A 73 9.57 -9.30 -5.73
C LEU A 73 8.12 -9.14 -5.24
N VAL A 74 7.69 -9.94 -4.26
CA VAL A 74 6.34 -9.83 -3.68
C VAL A 74 6.15 -8.46 -3.02
N LEU A 75 7.11 -7.99 -2.23
CA LEU A 75 7.04 -6.66 -1.61
C LEU A 75 6.95 -5.56 -2.68
N LEU A 76 7.77 -5.64 -3.72
CA LEU A 76 7.77 -4.69 -4.83
C LEU A 76 6.42 -4.65 -5.57
N LEU A 77 5.88 -5.82 -5.92
CA LEU A 77 4.57 -5.90 -6.59
C LEU A 77 3.44 -5.40 -5.70
N ALA A 78 3.51 -5.70 -4.40
CA ALA A 78 2.52 -5.25 -3.44
C ALA A 78 2.48 -3.71 -3.33
N MET A 79 3.58 -2.99 -3.54
CA MET A 79 3.57 -1.51 -3.55
C MET A 79 2.64 -0.91 -4.62
N GLY A 80 2.40 -1.62 -5.72
CA GLY A 80 1.47 -1.16 -6.76
C GLY A 80 0.00 -1.32 -6.36
N PHE A 81 -0.30 -2.20 -5.41
CA PHE A 81 -1.66 -2.60 -5.08
C PHE A 81 -2.55 -1.45 -4.54
N PRO A 82 -2.07 -0.58 -3.64
CA PRO A 82 -2.85 0.57 -3.17
C PRO A 82 -3.28 1.52 -4.30
N PHE A 83 -2.46 1.69 -5.35
CA PHE A 83 -2.79 2.57 -6.48
C PHE A 83 -3.93 2.00 -7.33
N VAL A 84 -3.92 0.69 -7.59
CA VAL A 84 -4.98 0.02 -8.35
C VAL A 84 -6.32 0.12 -7.62
N ARG A 85 -6.33 -0.11 -6.30
CA ARG A 85 -7.55 0.05 -5.49
C ARG A 85 -8.02 1.49 -5.42
N LEU A 86 -7.11 2.45 -5.30
CA LEU A 86 -7.45 3.86 -5.31
C LEU A 86 -8.20 4.26 -6.57
N TRP A 87 -7.73 3.80 -7.73
CA TRP A 87 -8.36 4.07 -9.01
C TRP A 87 -9.76 3.46 -9.11
N ARG A 88 -9.95 2.27 -8.53
CA ARG A 88 -11.24 1.58 -8.52
C ARG A 88 -12.27 2.32 -7.65
N HIS A 89 -11.89 2.71 -6.43
CA HIS A 89 -12.77 3.48 -5.54
C HIS A 89 -13.11 4.87 -6.06
N ARG A 90 -12.21 5.52 -6.81
CA ARG A 90 -12.55 6.76 -7.51
C ARG A 90 -13.66 6.55 -8.55
N ARG A 91 -13.60 5.47 -9.34
CA ARG A 91 -14.65 5.16 -10.35
C ARG A 91 -16.00 4.86 -9.72
N GLU A 92 -16.01 4.03 -8.68
CA GLU A 92 -17.23 3.63 -7.96
C GLU A 92 -17.98 4.86 -7.36
N MET A 93 -17.25 5.88 -6.88
CA MET A 93 -17.87 7.10 -6.32
C MET A 93 -18.29 8.15 -7.36
N VAL A 94 -17.73 8.12 -8.57
CA VAL A 94 -18.18 8.98 -9.69
C VAL A 94 -19.46 8.43 -10.30
N GLU A 95 -19.55 7.11 -10.52
CA GLU A 95 -20.76 6.47 -11.08
C GLU A 95 -21.98 6.55 -10.15
N THR A 96 -21.79 6.62 -8.82
CA THR A 96 -22.91 6.73 -7.88
C THR A 96 -23.51 8.15 -7.80
N ASN A 97 -22.83 9.16 -8.36
CA ASN A 97 -23.27 10.56 -8.33
C ASN A 97 -23.78 11.09 -9.69
N THR A 98 -23.92 10.22 -10.70
CA THR A 98 -24.55 10.50 -12.00
C THR A 98 -25.86 9.73 -12.14
#